data_AF-D2Q6F8-F1
#
_entry.id   AF-D2Q6F8-F1
#
_cell.length_a   1.000
_cell.length_b   1.000
_cell.length_c   1.000
_cell.angle_alpha   90.00
_cell.angle_beta   90.00
_cell.angle_gamma   90.00
#
_symmetry.space_group_name_H-M   'P 1'
#
loop_
_entity.id
_entity.type
_entity.pdbx_description
1 polymer ?
#
loop_
_entity_poly.entity_id
_entity_poly.type
_entity_poly.pdbx_seq_one_letter_code
_entity_poly.pdbx_strand_id
1 'polypeptide(L)'
;MVWKRVLQTLRGGTGTRLALVSIYAVLTYRFYTSGQDRGIFIGMFRMPDAASGSSLMSNLYAICFMVFGVVLPLEQPSKYLSIPETMVYVRRRRGWSRFVSYCMVLSAYCLAYAGLQLAVALAIVKEHSASLTAGAVCAGWTVMALLLTVNLGYLGGNRAFGYLAAMVSYLVPLSYVPLMRWLVGVSVSFGQPRWIAVLLVMTIALVVANYALFKRLEII
;
A
#
# COMPACT_ATOMS: atom_id res chain seq x y z
N MET A 1 -0.80 -23.91 14.03
CA MET A 1 -0.11 -23.07 15.04
C MET A 1 0.25 -21.66 14.54
N VAL A 2 0.55 -21.45 13.26
CA VAL A 2 0.85 -20.12 12.68
C VAL A 2 -0.27 -19.09 12.89
N TRP A 3 -1.53 -19.51 12.67
CA TRP A 3 -2.71 -18.64 12.82
C TRP A 3 -2.92 -18.08 14.23
N LYS A 4 -2.65 -18.88 15.28
CA LYS A 4 -2.75 -18.43 16.68
C LYS A 4 -1.71 -17.35 17.01
N ARG A 5 -0.50 -17.45 16.45
CA ARG A 5 0.55 -16.43 16.61
C ARG A 5 0.21 -15.13 15.87
N VAL A 6 -0.35 -15.24 14.67
CA VAL A 6 -0.88 -14.08 13.91
C VAL A 6 -2.00 -13.37 14.68
N LEU A 7 -2.91 -14.12 15.31
CA LEU A 7 -3.97 -13.58 16.17
C LEU A 7 -3.45 -12.92 17.46
N GLN A 8 -2.39 -13.45 18.06
CA GLN A 8 -1.79 -12.86 19.26
C GLN A 8 -1.00 -11.58 18.93
N THR A 9 -0.30 -11.51 17.80
CA THR A 9 0.31 -10.25 17.34
C THR A 9 -0.76 -9.22 16.94
N LEU A 10 -1.89 -9.65 16.37
CA LEU A 10 -3.02 -8.76 16.04
C LEU A 10 -3.64 -8.04 17.26
N ARG A 11 -3.57 -8.64 18.47
CA ARG A 11 -4.09 -8.03 19.72
C ARG A 11 -3.26 -6.85 20.24
N GLY A 12 -1.98 -6.75 19.86
CA GLY A 12 -1.14 -5.60 20.21
C GLY A 12 -1.41 -4.42 19.29
N GLY A 13 -1.92 -3.31 19.83
CA GLY A 13 -2.22 -2.08 19.07
C GLY A 13 -3.64 -2.01 18.50
N THR A 14 -4.59 -2.81 18.98
CA THR A 14 -6.00 -2.74 18.55
C THR A 14 -6.61 -1.37 18.80
N GLY A 15 -6.26 -0.70 19.91
CA GLY A 15 -6.75 0.65 20.22
C GLY A 15 -6.26 1.71 19.23
N THR A 16 -4.97 1.70 18.88
CA THR A 16 -4.42 2.65 17.89
C THR A 16 -4.97 2.39 16.49
N ARG A 17 -5.21 1.12 16.14
CA ARG A 17 -5.88 0.75 14.89
C ARG A 17 -7.31 1.25 14.82
N LEU A 18 -8.08 1.08 15.89
CA LEU A 18 -9.45 1.57 15.95
C LEU A 18 -9.51 3.10 15.83
N ALA A 19 -8.58 3.82 16.48
CA ALA A 19 -8.46 5.27 16.34
C ALA A 19 -8.09 5.70 14.91
N LEU A 20 -7.17 4.99 14.25
CA LEU A 20 -6.82 5.27 12.85
C LEU A 20 -7.99 4.97 11.91
N VAL A 21 -8.70 3.87 12.13
CA VAL A 21 -9.88 3.49 11.34
C VAL A 21 -11.02 4.48 11.53
N SER A 22 -11.25 5.00 12.74
CA SER A 22 -12.30 5.99 12.97
C SER A 22 -12.00 7.31 12.26
N ILE A 23 -10.75 7.81 12.32
CA ILE A 23 -10.33 9.00 11.57
C ILE A 23 -10.49 8.75 10.06
N TYR A 24 -10.07 7.59 9.58
CA TYR A 24 -10.20 7.22 8.17
C TYR A 24 -11.66 7.14 7.72
N ALA A 25 -12.56 6.61 8.56
CA ALA A 25 -13.99 6.56 8.27
C ALA A 25 -14.60 7.96 8.14
N VAL A 26 -14.22 8.91 8.99
CA VAL A 26 -14.66 10.31 8.90
C VAL A 26 -14.18 10.95 7.60
N LEU A 27 -12.92 10.73 7.21
CA LEU A 27 -12.37 11.23 5.94
C LEU A 27 -13.09 10.63 4.72
N THR A 28 -13.40 9.33 4.79
CA THR A 28 -14.13 8.62 3.73
C THR A 28 -15.56 9.16 3.61
N TYR A 29 -16.24 9.40 4.74
CA TYR A 29 -17.56 10.02 4.75
C TYR A 29 -17.54 11.44 4.17
N ARG A 30 -16.54 12.25 4.54
CA ARG A 30 -16.36 13.59 3.99
C ARG A 30 -16.14 13.55 2.47
N PHE A 31 -15.37 12.60 1.97
CA PHE A 31 -15.13 12.44 0.54
C PHE A 31 -16.45 12.24 -0.23
N TYR A 32 -17.31 11.32 0.20
CA TYR A 32 -18.59 11.06 -0.47
C TYR A 32 -19.62 12.20 -0.33
N THR A 33 -19.56 12.97 0.75
CA THR A 33 -20.45 14.13 0.99
C THR A 33 -19.96 15.43 0.35
N SER A 34 -18.66 15.56 0.05
CA SER A 34 -18.04 16.79 -0.49
C SER A 34 -18.36 17.11 -1.96
N GLY A 35 -19.17 16.29 -2.65
CA GLY A 35 -19.58 16.54 -4.04
C GLY A 35 -18.48 16.40 -5.09
N GLN A 36 -17.31 15.83 -4.75
CA GLN A 36 -16.26 15.51 -5.72
C GLN A 36 -16.69 14.38 -6.67
N ASP A 37 -16.05 14.30 -7.85
CA ASP A 37 -16.32 13.27 -8.86
C ASP A 37 -16.30 11.86 -8.26
N ARG A 38 -17.51 11.32 -8.13
CA ARG A 38 -17.81 10.04 -7.48
C ARG A 38 -17.41 8.82 -8.33
N GLY A 39 -17.10 9.03 -9.62
CA GLY A 39 -16.67 7.99 -10.55
C GLY A 39 -15.18 7.60 -10.44
N ILE A 40 -14.40 8.30 -9.60
CA ILE A 40 -12.98 8.04 -9.39
C ILE A 40 -12.76 7.49 -7.98
N PHE A 41 -12.04 6.37 -7.89
CA PHE A 41 -11.74 5.71 -6.62
C PHE A 41 -10.92 6.62 -5.70
N ILE A 42 -11.23 6.63 -4.39
CA ILE A 42 -10.64 7.54 -3.39
C ILE A 42 -9.10 7.48 -3.32
N GLY A 43 -8.51 6.30 -3.56
CA GLY A 43 -7.06 6.09 -3.56
C GLY A 43 -6.38 6.33 -4.91
N MET A 44 -7.13 6.67 -5.95
CA MET A 44 -6.59 6.89 -7.29
C MET A 44 -6.13 8.34 -7.48
N PHE A 45 -4.98 8.48 -8.11
CA PHE A 45 -4.40 9.73 -8.56
C PHE A 45 -5.35 10.52 -9.46
N ARG A 46 -5.61 11.79 -9.13
CA ARG A 46 -6.46 12.72 -9.86
C ARG A 46 -5.65 13.78 -10.59
N MET A 47 -5.95 13.98 -11.87
CA MET A 47 -5.45 15.14 -12.59
C MET A 47 -5.94 16.41 -11.90
N PRO A 48 -5.05 17.39 -11.64
CA PRO A 48 -5.50 18.68 -11.21
C PRO A 48 -6.32 19.33 -12.33
N ASP A 49 -7.57 19.66 -12.04
CA ASP A 49 -8.34 20.56 -12.89
C ASP A 49 -7.66 21.93 -12.89
N ALA A 50 -7.71 22.64 -14.02
CA ALA A 50 -7.03 23.93 -14.20
C ALA A 50 -7.39 24.99 -13.12
N ALA A 51 -8.51 24.81 -12.41
CA ALA A 51 -8.96 25.66 -11.31
C ALA A 51 -8.38 25.28 -9.93
N SER A 52 -7.83 24.07 -9.77
CA SER A 52 -7.27 23.59 -8.51
C SER A 52 -5.78 23.96 -8.42
N GLY A 53 -5.47 25.10 -7.79
CA GLY A 53 -4.15 25.73 -7.81
C GLY A 53 -2.94 24.87 -7.41
N SER A 54 -3.11 23.70 -6.75
CA SER A 54 -2.00 22.76 -6.48
C SER A 54 -2.39 21.29 -6.65
N SER A 55 -1.53 20.50 -7.30
CA SER A 55 -1.73 19.06 -7.57
C SER A 55 -1.78 18.21 -6.30
N LEU A 56 -1.17 18.67 -5.21
CA LEU A 56 -1.24 18.00 -3.90
C LEU A 56 -2.62 18.16 -3.25
N MET A 57 -3.24 19.34 -3.37
CA MET A 57 -4.57 19.59 -2.79
C MET A 57 -5.66 18.80 -3.52
N SER A 58 -5.57 18.65 -4.85
CA SER A 58 -6.51 17.81 -5.60
C SER A 58 -6.39 16.31 -5.25
N ASN A 59 -5.20 15.89 -4.78
CA ASN A 59 -4.88 14.51 -4.43
C ASN A 59 -4.89 14.22 -2.91
N LEU A 60 -5.38 15.14 -2.08
CA LEU A 60 -5.33 15.00 -0.62
C LEU A 60 -5.93 13.67 -0.13
N TYR A 61 -7.09 13.27 -0.66
CA TYR A 61 -7.74 12.02 -0.27
C TYR A 61 -6.97 10.77 -0.70
N ALA A 62 -6.32 10.80 -1.87
CA ALA A 62 -5.46 9.72 -2.33
C ALA A 62 -4.19 9.61 -1.47
N ILE A 63 -3.62 10.75 -1.06
CA ILE A 63 -2.51 10.78 -0.10
C ILE A 63 -2.94 10.21 1.25
N CYS A 64 -4.07 10.66 1.79
CA CYS A 64 -4.60 10.12 3.05
C CYS A 64 -4.81 8.60 2.94
N PHE A 65 -5.40 8.11 1.85
CA PHE A 65 -5.56 6.70 1.58
C PHE A 65 -4.24 5.92 1.68
N MET A 66 -3.17 6.40 1.03
CA MET A 66 -1.87 5.73 1.09
C MET A 66 -1.26 5.76 2.49
N VAL A 67 -1.33 6.91 3.17
CA VAL A 67 -0.82 7.07 4.53
C VAL A 67 -1.52 6.08 5.47
N PHE A 68 -2.85 6.02 5.43
CA PHE A 68 -3.60 5.07 6.25
C PHE A 68 -3.33 3.63 5.84
N GLY A 69 -3.24 3.32 4.54
CA GLY A 69 -2.91 1.99 4.04
C GLY A 69 -1.54 1.48 4.54
N VAL A 70 -0.56 2.37 4.67
CA VAL A 70 0.79 2.06 5.15
C VAL A 70 0.89 2.00 6.68
N VAL A 71 0.13 2.83 7.41
CA VAL A 71 0.23 2.96 8.87
C VAL A 71 -0.66 1.96 9.62
N LEU A 72 -1.83 1.59 9.10
CA LEU A 72 -2.75 0.60 9.70
C LEU A 72 -2.11 -0.73 10.12
N PRO A 73 -1.20 -1.35 9.34
CA PRO A 73 -0.61 -2.62 9.73
C PRO A 73 0.38 -2.46 10.89
N LEU A 74 0.79 -1.24 11.29
CA LEU A 74 1.67 -0.96 12.44
C LEU A 74 2.94 -1.83 12.45
N GLU A 75 3.56 -2.01 11.27
CA GLU A 75 4.74 -2.86 11.04
C GLU A 75 4.54 -4.35 11.38
N GLN A 76 3.32 -4.81 11.68
CA GLN A 76 3.07 -6.23 12.00
C GLN A 76 3.55 -7.23 10.94
N PRO A 77 3.37 -7.01 9.61
CA PRO A 77 3.90 -7.94 8.62
C PRO A 77 5.44 -7.98 8.64
N SER A 78 6.11 -6.85 8.89
CA SER A 78 7.56 -6.77 9.02
C SER A 78 8.05 -7.46 10.30
N LYS A 79 7.32 -7.32 11.41
CA LYS A 79 7.59 -8.03 12.67
C LYS A 79 7.45 -9.54 12.52
N TYR A 80 6.46 -10.02 11.76
CA TYR A 80 6.30 -11.44 11.45
C TYR A 80 7.54 -12.02 10.76
N LEU A 81 8.18 -11.24 9.89
CA LEU A 81 9.42 -11.64 9.22
C LEU A 81 10.62 -11.70 10.18
N SER A 82 10.67 -10.83 11.19
CA SER A 82 11.81 -10.67 12.11
C SER A 82 11.73 -11.48 13.42
N ILE A 83 10.59 -12.09 13.77
CA ILE A 83 10.49 -12.87 15.01
C ILE A 83 11.43 -14.09 14.95
N PRO A 84 12.40 -14.22 15.89
CA PRO A 84 13.23 -15.40 15.99
C PRO A 84 12.38 -16.62 16.38
N GLU A 85 12.63 -17.78 15.79
CA GLU A 85 12.00 -19.02 16.26
C GLU A 85 12.61 -19.41 17.60
N THR A 86 11.94 -19.07 18.70
CA THR A 86 12.45 -19.25 20.07
C THR A 86 12.32 -20.69 20.61
N MET A 87 12.04 -21.70 19.78
CA MET A 87 11.78 -23.06 20.29
C MET A 87 12.49 -24.21 19.57
N VAL A 88 13.54 -23.98 18.77
CA VAL A 88 14.37 -25.10 18.31
C VAL A 88 15.84 -24.66 18.26
N TYR A 89 16.69 -25.32 19.06
CA TYR A 89 18.16 -25.20 19.04
C TYR A 89 18.82 -25.62 17.71
N VAL A 90 18.04 -25.86 16.67
CA VAL A 90 18.49 -26.15 15.32
C VAL A 90 18.19 -24.91 14.48
N ARG A 91 19.25 -24.25 13.97
CA ARG A 91 19.15 -23.21 12.93
C ARG A 91 18.46 -23.80 11.69
N ARG A 92 17.12 -23.89 11.70
CA ARG A 92 16.35 -24.11 10.48
C ARG A 92 16.57 -22.86 9.63
N ARG A 93 17.17 -23.03 8.44
CA ARG A 93 17.27 -21.97 7.43
C ARG A 93 15.92 -21.25 7.37
N ARG A 94 15.90 -19.91 7.47
CA ARG A 94 14.64 -19.16 7.35
C ARG A 94 14.18 -19.34 5.89
N GLY A 95 13.36 -20.36 5.65
CA GLY A 95 13.14 -20.83 4.29
C GLY A 95 12.42 -19.82 3.41
N TRP A 96 12.65 -19.92 2.10
CA TRP A 96 11.89 -19.24 1.03
C TRP A 96 10.36 -19.25 1.28
N SER A 97 9.84 -20.35 1.85
CA SER A 97 8.43 -20.49 2.25
C SER A 97 7.94 -19.40 3.22
N ARG A 98 8.77 -18.91 4.15
CA ARG A 98 8.40 -17.83 5.09
C ARG A 98 8.29 -16.49 4.37
N PHE A 99 9.19 -16.22 3.43
CA PHE A 99 9.13 -15.02 2.60
C PHE A 99 7.91 -15.03 1.67
N VAL A 100 7.61 -16.18 1.04
CA VAL A 100 6.39 -16.37 0.24
C VAL A 100 5.14 -16.15 1.10
N SER A 101 5.11 -16.70 2.32
CA SER A 101 4.00 -16.49 3.26
C SER A 101 3.83 -15.01 3.62
N TYR A 102 4.94 -14.28 3.80
CA TYR A 102 4.90 -12.84 4.01
C TYR A 102 4.31 -12.09 2.81
N CYS A 103 4.75 -12.40 1.58
CA CYS A 103 4.19 -11.80 0.38
C CYS A 103 2.68 -12.09 0.24
N MET A 104 2.23 -13.30 0.59
CA MET A 104 0.80 -13.65 0.61
C MET A 104 0.02 -12.86 1.66
N VAL A 105 0.54 -12.68 2.88
CA VAL A 105 -0.12 -11.88 3.91
C VAL A 105 -0.20 -10.41 3.49
N LEU A 106 0.87 -9.90 2.85
CA LEU A 106 0.92 -8.54 2.36
C LEU A 106 -0.09 -8.31 1.22
N SER A 107 -0.23 -9.28 0.31
CA SER A 107 -1.21 -9.21 -0.78
C SER A 107 -2.63 -9.32 -0.28
N ALA A 108 -2.90 -10.24 0.65
CA ALA A 108 -4.18 -10.35 1.31
C ALA A 108 -4.57 -9.06 2.03
N TYR A 109 -3.62 -8.40 2.71
CA TYR A 109 -3.88 -7.10 3.34
C TYR A 109 -4.24 -6.01 2.33
N CYS A 110 -3.47 -5.87 1.25
CA CYS A 110 -3.73 -4.85 0.24
C CYS A 110 -5.08 -5.09 -0.47
N LEU A 111 -5.40 -6.34 -0.76
CA LEU A 111 -6.69 -6.74 -1.33
C LEU A 111 -7.86 -6.47 -0.37
N ALA A 112 -7.72 -6.79 0.92
CA ALA A 112 -8.76 -6.52 1.90
C ALA A 112 -8.97 -5.01 2.10
N TYR A 113 -7.89 -4.23 2.17
CA TYR A 113 -7.96 -2.78 2.33
C TYR A 113 -8.65 -2.12 1.14
N ALA A 114 -8.11 -2.32 -0.07
CA ALA A 114 -8.67 -1.75 -1.30
C ALA A 114 -10.05 -2.31 -1.64
N GLY A 115 -10.28 -3.60 -1.40
CA GLY A 115 -11.54 -4.29 -1.67
C GLY A 115 -12.68 -3.81 -0.76
N LEU A 116 -12.42 -3.59 0.53
CA LEU A 116 -13.43 -3.03 1.44
C LEU A 116 -13.85 -1.63 1.00
N GLN A 117 -12.90 -0.80 0.59
CA GLN A 117 -13.22 0.56 0.11
C GLN A 117 -13.90 0.54 -1.26
N LEU A 118 -13.57 -0.41 -2.13
CA LEU A 118 -14.27 -0.63 -3.39
C LEU A 118 -15.71 -1.07 -3.14
N ALA A 119 -15.96 -1.94 -2.17
CA ALA A 119 -17.32 -2.35 -1.80
C ALA A 119 -18.16 -1.16 -1.31
N VAL A 120 -17.58 -0.28 -0.47
CA VAL A 120 -18.23 0.98 -0.06
C VAL A 120 -18.48 1.89 -1.26
N ALA A 121 -17.50 2.04 -2.15
CA ALA A 121 -17.64 2.88 -3.34
C ALA A 121 -18.76 2.40 -4.27
N LEU A 122 -18.83 1.09 -4.54
CA LEU A 122 -19.86 0.48 -5.38
C LEU A 122 -21.25 0.52 -4.75
N ALA A 123 -21.34 0.47 -3.41
CA ALA A 123 -22.60 0.61 -2.71
C ALA A 123 -23.20 2.02 -2.85
N ILE A 124 -22.35 3.05 -2.99
CA ILE A 124 -22.76 4.45 -3.10
C ILE A 124 -22.89 4.87 -4.58
N VAL A 125 -22.01 4.38 -5.46
CA VAL A 125 -21.86 4.83 -6.84
C VAL A 125 -21.84 3.62 -7.78
N LYS A 126 -23.03 3.20 -8.22
CA LYS A 126 -23.18 1.97 -9.02
C LYS A 126 -22.83 2.15 -10.50
N GLU A 127 -22.89 3.39 -11.00
CA GLU A 127 -22.82 3.72 -12.44
C GLU A 127 -21.41 3.64 -13.04
N HIS A 128 -20.35 3.71 -12.23
CA HIS A 128 -18.95 3.82 -12.68
C HIS A 128 -18.10 2.63 -12.23
N SER A 129 -18.63 1.41 -12.31
CA SER A 129 -18.00 0.20 -11.76
C SER A 129 -16.63 -0.13 -12.39
N ALA A 130 -16.45 0.11 -13.69
CA ALA A 130 -15.20 -0.18 -14.40
C ALA A 130 -14.04 0.76 -14.02
N SER A 131 -14.30 2.07 -13.88
CA SER A 131 -13.28 3.03 -13.44
C SER A 131 -12.93 2.86 -11.96
N LEU A 132 -13.92 2.54 -11.12
CA LEU A 132 -13.73 2.29 -9.69
C LEU A 132 -12.87 1.04 -9.44
N THR A 133 -13.13 -0.04 -10.17
CA THR A 133 -12.33 -1.28 -10.07
C THR A 133 -10.90 -1.07 -10.54
N ALA A 134 -10.68 -0.41 -11.67
CA ALA A 134 -9.33 -0.05 -12.15
C ALA A 134 -8.58 0.84 -11.13
N GLY A 135 -9.27 1.83 -10.55
CA GLY A 135 -8.71 2.70 -9.52
C GLY A 135 -8.35 1.96 -8.23
N ALA A 136 -9.19 1.02 -7.80
CA ALA A 136 -8.92 0.18 -6.63
C ALA A 136 -7.71 -0.74 -6.84
N VAL A 137 -7.54 -1.31 -8.04
CA VAL A 137 -6.36 -2.14 -8.37
C VAL A 137 -5.08 -1.29 -8.33
N CYS A 138 -5.11 -0.10 -8.94
CA CYS A 138 -3.97 0.82 -8.91
C CYS A 138 -3.62 1.23 -7.47
N ALA A 139 -4.63 1.59 -6.67
CA ALA A 139 -4.44 1.99 -5.28
C ALA A 139 -3.94 0.84 -4.39
N GLY A 140 -4.46 -0.39 -4.57
CA GLY A 140 -3.99 -1.56 -3.84
C GLY A 140 -2.54 -1.92 -4.17
N TRP A 141 -2.16 -1.82 -5.46
CA TRP A 141 -0.79 -2.13 -5.90
C TRP A 141 0.22 -1.06 -5.47
N THR A 142 -0.18 0.20 -5.44
CA THR A 142 0.66 1.28 -4.87
C THR A 142 0.86 1.10 -3.37
N VAL A 143 -0.18 0.78 -2.59
CA VAL A 143 -0.04 0.44 -1.16
C VAL A 143 0.92 -0.75 -0.96
N MET A 144 0.81 -1.78 -1.80
CA MET A 144 1.73 -2.92 -1.77
C MET A 144 3.18 -2.48 -1.98
N ALA A 145 3.46 -1.68 -3.01
CA ALA A 145 4.80 -1.18 -3.28
C ALA A 145 5.34 -0.34 -2.10
N LEU A 146 4.49 0.52 -1.51
CA LEU A 146 4.86 1.33 -0.35
C LEU A 146 5.18 0.47 0.88
N LEU A 147 4.38 -0.55 1.19
CA LEU A 147 4.67 -1.45 2.30
C LEU A 147 5.97 -2.22 2.09
N LEU A 148 6.29 -2.62 0.85
CA LEU A 148 7.57 -3.24 0.53
C LEU A 148 8.74 -2.26 0.71
N THR A 149 8.58 -0.97 0.39
CA THR A 149 9.62 0.05 0.66
C THR A 149 9.83 0.29 2.15
N VAL A 150 8.76 0.34 2.95
CA VAL A 150 8.85 0.44 4.42
C VAL A 150 9.57 -0.78 4.98
N ASN A 151 9.27 -1.98 4.44
CA ASN A 151 9.91 -3.21 4.89
C ASN A 151 11.42 -3.23 4.60
N LEU A 152 11.88 -2.63 3.49
CA LEU A 152 13.32 -2.46 3.23
C LEU A 152 14.00 -1.63 4.33
N GLY A 153 13.39 -0.50 4.73
CA GLY A 153 13.92 0.32 5.82
C GLY A 153 13.92 -0.41 7.16
N TYR A 154 12.88 -1.19 7.43
CA TYR A 154 12.80 -2.04 8.62
C TYR A 154 13.92 -3.10 8.66
N LEU A 155 14.13 -3.82 7.54
CA LEU A 155 15.18 -4.84 7.44
C LEU A 155 16.59 -4.24 7.40
N GLY A 156 16.74 -3.02 6.88
CA GLY A 156 17.98 -2.25 6.89
C GLY A 156 18.32 -1.62 8.23
N GLY A 157 17.50 -1.81 9.27
CA GLY A 157 17.74 -1.29 10.62
C GLY A 157 17.38 0.19 10.82
N ASN A 158 16.85 0.88 9.80
CA ASN A 158 16.41 2.28 9.90
C ASN A 158 14.94 2.43 9.48
N ARG A 159 14.05 2.34 10.47
CA ARG A 159 12.60 2.41 10.26
C ARG A 159 12.15 3.76 9.71
N ALA A 160 12.69 4.85 10.26
CA ALA A 160 12.33 6.21 9.84
C ALA A 160 12.65 6.44 8.36
N PHE A 161 13.79 5.95 7.88
CA PHE A 161 14.17 6.06 6.49
C PHE A 161 13.23 5.26 5.56
N GLY A 162 12.75 4.09 5.98
CA GLY A 162 11.77 3.32 5.22
C GLY A 162 10.45 4.06 5.01
N TYR A 163 9.92 4.69 6.06
CA TYR A 163 8.71 5.52 5.96
C TYR A 163 8.94 6.78 5.12
N LEU A 164 10.09 7.45 5.30
CA LEU A 164 10.43 8.63 4.52
C LEU A 164 10.55 8.29 3.04
N ALA A 165 11.25 7.21 2.70
CA ALA A 165 11.39 6.73 1.33
C ALA A 165 10.03 6.38 0.70
N ALA A 166 9.15 5.71 1.44
CA ALA A 166 7.79 5.42 1.00
C ALA A 166 7.02 6.72 0.69
N MET A 167 7.01 7.69 1.61
CA MET A 167 6.31 8.96 1.41
C MET A 167 6.87 9.76 0.24
N VAL A 168 8.19 9.89 0.13
CA VAL A 168 8.84 10.61 -0.97
C VAL A 168 8.56 9.95 -2.31
N SER A 169 8.62 8.61 -2.38
CA SER A 169 8.34 7.85 -3.61
C SER A 169 6.91 8.05 -4.13
N TYR A 170 5.97 8.41 -3.25
CA TYR A 170 4.58 8.68 -3.60
C TYR A 170 4.29 10.17 -3.86
N LEU A 171 4.82 11.06 -3.02
CA LEU A 171 4.57 12.50 -3.09
C LEU A 171 5.28 13.17 -4.28
N VAL A 172 6.48 12.70 -4.64
CA VAL A 172 7.23 13.27 -5.76
C VAL A 172 6.47 13.10 -7.09
N PRO A 173 5.97 11.90 -7.45
CA PRO A 173 5.12 11.74 -8.64
C PRO A 173 3.85 12.60 -8.64
N LEU A 174 3.25 12.82 -7.47
CA LEU A 174 2.05 13.65 -7.30
C LEU A 174 2.32 15.15 -7.47
N SER A 175 3.52 15.60 -7.10
CA SER A 175 3.93 16.99 -7.28
C SER A 175 4.22 17.35 -8.74
N TYR A 176 4.58 16.35 -9.56
CA TYR A 176 5.02 16.56 -10.94
C TYR A 176 3.94 16.15 -11.96
N VAL A 177 3.06 17.11 -12.30
CA VAL A 177 1.95 16.97 -13.24
C VAL A 177 2.29 16.27 -14.58
N PRO A 178 3.41 16.58 -15.28
CA PRO A 178 3.70 15.90 -16.55
C PRO A 178 4.03 14.42 -16.37
N LEU A 179 4.64 14.02 -15.24
CA LEU A 179 4.88 12.61 -14.94
C LEU A 179 3.58 11.89 -14.56
N MET A 180 2.69 12.57 -13.85
CA MET A 180 1.34 12.07 -13.59
C MET A 180 0.58 11.84 -14.90
N ARG A 181 0.62 12.79 -15.85
CA ARG A 181 0.03 12.66 -17.20
C ARG A 181 0.62 11.50 -17.96
N TRP A 182 1.92 11.32 -17.84
CA TRP A 182 2.61 10.21 -18.48
C TRP A 182 2.19 8.86 -17.88
N LEU A 183 2.06 8.75 -16.55
CA LEU A 183 1.65 7.52 -15.86
C LEU A 183 0.21 7.09 -16.18
N VAL A 184 -0.70 8.06 -16.22
CA VAL A 184 -2.12 7.84 -16.56
C VAL A 184 -2.30 7.61 -18.06
N GLY A 185 -1.41 8.19 -18.89
CA GLY A 185 -1.40 8.02 -20.32
C GLY A 185 -1.32 6.56 -20.75
N VAL A 186 -2.02 6.25 -21.84
CA VAL A 186 -2.03 4.92 -22.44
C VAL A 186 -0.68 4.65 -23.12
N SER A 187 -0.12 3.47 -22.87
CA SER A 187 1.05 3.00 -23.60
C SER A 187 0.67 2.69 -25.04
N VAL A 188 1.48 3.18 -25.99
CA VAL A 188 1.25 2.98 -27.43
C VAL A 188 1.33 1.48 -27.80
N SER A 189 2.08 0.70 -27.01
CA SER A 189 2.39 -0.70 -27.31
C SER A 189 1.36 -1.72 -26.80
N PHE A 190 0.61 -1.40 -25.74
CA PHE A 190 -0.27 -2.39 -25.06
C PHE A 190 -1.70 -1.90 -24.84
N GLY A 191 -2.04 -0.66 -25.21
CA GLY A 191 -3.38 -0.10 -24.95
C GLY A 191 -3.73 0.03 -23.46
N GLN A 192 -2.77 -0.24 -22.58
CA GLN A 192 -2.91 -0.19 -21.13
C GLN A 192 -2.20 1.04 -20.55
N PRO A 193 -2.67 1.57 -19.42
CA PRO A 193 -2.06 2.73 -18.79
C PRO A 193 -0.65 2.40 -18.25
N ARG A 194 0.29 3.34 -18.42
CA ARG A 194 1.73 3.12 -18.15
C ARG A 194 2.05 2.82 -16.69
N TRP A 195 1.18 3.21 -15.75
CA TRP A 195 1.35 2.88 -14.32
C TRP A 195 1.46 1.37 -14.07
N ILE A 196 0.82 0.52 -14.87
CA ILE A 196 0.87 -0.95 -14.70
C ILE A 196 2.31 -1.44 -14.86
N ALA A 197 2.98 -1.02 -15.93
CA ALA A 197 4.36 -1.42 -16.20
C ALA A 197 5.32 -0.91 -15.12
N VAL A 198 5.14 0.36 -14.70
CA VAL A 198 5.99 0.97 -13.67
C VAL A 198 5.84 0.27 -12.32
N LEU A 199 4.60 0.02 -11.88
CA LEU A 199 4.36 -0.68 -10.61
C LEU A 199 4.81 -2.13 -10.66
N LEU A 200 4.68 -2.81 -11.80
CA LEU A 200 5.18 -4.17 -11.96
C LEU A 200 6.70 -4.23 -11.82
N VAL A 201 7.43 -3.37 -12.53
CA VAL A 201 8.90 -3.32 -12.43
C VAL A 201 9.34 -2.95 -11.02
N MET A 202 8.70 -1.95 -10.41
CA MET A 202 8.99 -1.53 -9.04
C MET A 202 8.74 -2.64 -8.03
N THR A 203 7.61 -3.34 -8.12
CA THR A 203 7.30 -4.42 -7.18
C THR A 203 8.25 -5.59 -7.33
N ILE A 204 8.64 -5.98 -8.55
CA ILE A 204 9.66 -7.02 -8.75
C ILE A 204 10.99 -6.61 -8.10
N ALA A 205 11.46 -5.39 -8.38
CA ALA A 205 12.70 -4.88 -7.80
C ALA A 205 12.66 -4.87 -6.26
N LEU A 206 11.55 -4.41 -5.69
CA LEU A 206 11.35 -4.36 -4.23
C LEU A 206 11.27 -5.75 -3.61
N VAL A 207 10.60 -6.71 -4.25
CA VAL A 207 10.54 -8.11 -3.77
C VAL A 207 11.94 -8.73 -3.77
N VAL A 208 12.71 -8.54 -4.84
CA VAL A 208 14.09 -9.05 -4.94
C VAL A 208 14.99 -8.40 -3.88
N ALA A 209 14.90 -7.09 -3.69
CA ALA A 209 15.67 -6.37 -2.67
C ALA A 209 15.32 -6.84 -1.25
N ASN A 210 14.02 -7.02 -0.94
CA ASN A 210 13.55 -7.52 0.35
C ASN A 210 14.06 -8.95 0.59
N TYR A 211 14.03 -9.80 -0.43
CA TYR A 211 14.55 -11.16 -0.33
C TYR A 211 16.07 -11.20 -0.10
N ALA A 212 16.83 -10.34 -0.80
CA ALA A 212 18.28 -10.25 -0.63
C ALA A 212 18.68 -9.79 0.79
N LEU A 213 18.00 -8.78 1.33
CA LEU A 213 18.21 -8.32 2.71
C LEU A 213 17.79 -9.36 3.75
N PHE A 214 16.65 -10.04 3.51
CA PHE A 214 16.21 -11.13 4.37
C PHE A 214 17.24 -12.27 4.44
N LYS A 215 17.82 -12.64 3.30
CA LYS A 215 18.89 -13.64 3.23
C LYS A 215 20.16 -13.18 3.94
N ARG A 216 20.52 -11.89 3.88
CA ARG A 216 21.66 -11.35 4.66
C ARG A 216 21.44 -11.47 6.17
N LEU A 217 20.21 -11.22 6.64
CA LEU A 217 19.83 -11.38 8.05
C LEU A 217 19.82 -12.84 8.54
N GLU A 218 19.98 -13.83 7.64
CA GLU A 218 20.19 -15.24 8.01
C GLU A 218 21.67 -15.59 8.21
N ILE A 219 22.59 -14.80 7.64
CA ILE A 219 24.03 -15.08 7.62
C ILE A 219 24.74 -14.53 8.87
N ILE A 220 24.17 -13.47 9.46
CA ILE A 220 24.64 -12.82 10.70
C ILE A 220 23.97 -13.50 11.90
#